data_AF-A0A1Y0N924-F1
#
_entry.id   AF-A0A1Y0N924-F1
#
_cell.length_a   1.000
_cell.length_b   1.000
_cell.length_c   1.000
_cell.angle_alpha   90.00
_cell.angle_beta   90.00
_cell.angle_gamma   90.00
#
_symmetry.space_group_name_H-M   'P 1'
#
loop_
_entity.id
_entity.type
_entity.pdbx_description
1 polymer ?
#
loop_
_entity_poly.entity_id
_entity_poly.type
_entity_poly.pdbx_seq_one_letter_code
_entity_poly.pdbx_strand_id
1 'polypeptide(L)'
;MAITATTSATPSLQATLSKARLEQAKREAENAETKVEALQQQTEQAEQEVQAKRENVRELSTRTALEDTTYMGQLRAARSAVAPATQDFLVRMYAATSAKFAASGNALKSSLNGRPFINTLGEPTGRIVNLSI
;
A
#
# COMPACT_ATOMS: atom_id res chain seq x y z
N MET A 1 -33.50 39.03 83.42
CA MET A 1 -34.34 38.15 82.58
C MET A 1 -33.76 38.14 81.18
N ALA A 2 -33.21 37.00 80.76
CA ALA A 2 -32.67 36.80 79.41
C ALA A 2 -33.60 35.84 78.69
N ILE A 3 -34.23 36.30 77.61
CA ILE A 3 -34.88 35.42 76.64
C ILE A 3 -34.20 35.72 75.31
N THR A 4 -33.18 34.92 75.05
CA THR A 4 -32.43 34.83 73.80
C THR A 4 -33.41 34.64 72.65
N ALA A 5 -33.41 35.58 71.70
CA ALA A 5 -34.16 35.44 70.46
C ALA A 5 -33.49 34.36 69.61
N THR A 6 -34.15 33.22 69.47
CA THR A 6 -33.78 32.12 68.60
C THR A 6 -33.92 32.58 67.15
N THR A 7 -32.83 33.04 66.53
CA THR A 7 -32.74 33.30 65.09
C THR A 7 -32.96 31.98 64.35
N SER A 8 -34.19 31.75 63.90
CA SER A 8 -34.55 30.67 62.98
C SER A 8 -34.01 31.00 61.59
N ALA A 9 -32.71 30.73 61.38
CA ALA A 9 -32.12 30.66 60.06
C ALA A 9 -32.60 29.38 59.37
N THR A 10 -33.85 29.35 58.91
CA THR A 10 -34.31 28.34 57.96
C THR A 10 -33.57 28.58 56.64
N PRO A 11 -32.72 27.66 56.15
CA PRO A 11 -32.16 27.79 54.82
C PRO A 11 -33.32 27.81 53.82
N SER A 12 -33.40 28.89 53.03
CA SER A 12 -34.45 29.03 52.02
C SER A 12 -34.30 27.91 50.99
N LEU A 13 -35.42 27.31 50.55
CA LEU A 13 -35.44 26.27 49.51
C LEU A 13 -34.67 26.70 48.24
N GLN A 14 -34.64 28.00 47.93
CA GLN A 14 -33.81 28.58 46.87
C GLN A 14 -32.30 28.39 47.09
N ALA A 15 -31.80 28.56 48.32
CA ALA A 15 -30.39 28.37 48.64
C ALA A 15 -29.97 26.90 48.51
N THR A 16 -30.84 25.96 48.88
CA THR A 16 -30.60 24.52 48.71
C THR A 16 -30.55 24.14 47.23
N LEU A 17 -31.46 24.70 46.42
CA LEU A 17 -31.56 24.44 44.99
C LEU A 17 -30.39 25.07 44.20
N SER A 18 -29.92 26.26 44.58
CA SER A 18 -28.71 26.86 44.00
C SER A 18 -27.45 26.07 44.36
N LYS A 19 -27.36 25.54 45.58
CA LYS A 19 -26.22 24.72 46.02
C LYS A 19 -26.18 23.38 45.27
N ALA A 20 -27.34 22.75 45.06
CA ALA A 20 -27.46 21.53 44.26
C ALA A 20 -27.04 21.75 42.79
N ARG A 21 -27.43 22.88 42.18
CA ARG A 21 -27.00 23.25 40.82
C ARG A 21 -25.49 23.49 40.73
N LEU A 22 -24.89 24.13 41.74
CA LEU A 22 -23.44 24.33 41.81
C LEU A 22 -22.69 23.01 41.97
N GLU A 23 -23.16 22.10 42.83
CA GLU A 23 -22.55 20.77 42.98
C GLU A 23 -22.70 19.91 41.72
N GLN A 24 -23.81 20.06 40.99
CA GLN A 24 -23.99 19.40 39.70
C GLN A 24 -23.04 19.97 38.65
N ALA A 25 -22.95 21.29 38.52
CA ALA A 25 -22.04 21.96 37.59
C ALA A 25 -20.58 21.61 37.88
N LYS A 26 -20.21 21.49 39.17
CA LYS A 26 -18.87 21.07 39.57
C LYS A 26 -18.56 19.64 39.13
N ARG A 27 -19.49 18.71 39.32
CA ARG A 27 -19.33 17.32 38.85
C ARG A 27 -19.26 17.23 37.32
N GLU A 28 -20.05 18.04 36.61
CA GLU A 28 -19.99 18.11 35.15
C GLU A 28 -18.65 18.66 34.66
N ALA A 29 -18.10 19.68 35.34
CA ALA A 29 -16.77 20.23 35.04
C ALA A 29 -15.65 19.21 35.32
N GLU A 30 -15.67 18.53 36.47
CA GLU A 30 -14.70 17.48 36.80
C GLU A 30 -14.73 16.34 35.77
N ASN A 31 -15.92 15.90 35.35
CA ASN A 31 -16.07 14.89 34.30
C ASN A 31 -15.55 15.37 32.94
N ALA A 32 -15.70 16.66 32.62
CA ALA A 32 -15.19 17.23 31.40
C ALA A 32 -13.65 17.31 31.42
N GLU A 33 -13.06 17.71 32.54
CA GLU A 33 -11.61 17.72 32.74
C GLU A 33 -11.01 16.32 32.58
N THR A 34 -11.59 15.30 33.21
CA THR A 34 -11.12 13.92 33.06
C THR A 34 -11.20 13.44 31.60
N LYS A 35 -12.23 13.85 30.85
CA LYS A 35 -12.34 13.52 29.41
C LYS A 35 -11.28 14.23 28.58
N VAL A 36 -10.98 15.48 28.89
CA VAL A 36 -9.93 16.25 28.20
C VAL A 36 -8.57 15.59 28.45
N GLU A 37 -8.26 15.23 29.70
CA GLU A 37 -7.03 14.52 30.05
C GLU A 37 -6.90 13.18 29.33
N ALA A 38 -7.98 12.39 29.29
CA ALA A 38 -7.99 11.12 28.57
C ALA A 38 -7.77 11.30 27.06
N LEU A 39 -8.36 12.33 26.45
CA LEU A 39 -8.16 12.64 25.03
C LEU A 39 -6.75 13.16 24.75
N GLN A 40 -6.17 13.95 25.65
CA GLN A 40 -4.77 14.39 25.55
C GLN A 40 -3.83 13.20 25.59
N GLN A 41 -4.01 12.28 26.54
CA GLN A 41 -3.20 11.05 26.61
C GLN A 41 -3.33 10.19 25.35
N GLN A 42 -4.53 10.03 24.80
CA GLN A 42 -4.72 9.33 23.53
C GLN A 42 -4.01 10.02 22.36
N THR A 43 -4.04 11.35 22.34
CA THR A 43 -3.38 12.15 21.30
C THR A 43 -1.86 11.99 21.38
N GLU A 44 -1.28 12.09 22.59
CA GLU A 44 0.16 11.88 22.80
C GLU A 44 0.61 10.47 22.38
N GLN A 45 -0.17 9.43 22.72
CA GLN A 45 0.11 8.06 22.29
C GLN A 45 0.05 7.90 20.78
N ALA A 46 -0.97 8.49 20.14
CA ALA A 46 -1.11 8.46 18.68
C ALA A 46 0.04 9.22 17.99
N GLU A 47 0.48 10.37 18.54
CA GLU A 47 1.63 11.11 18.02
C GLU A 47 2.93 10.30 18.11
N GLN A 48 3.16 9.62 19.25
CA GLN A 48 4.31 8.72 19.40
C GLN A 48 4.27 7.57 18.39
N GLU A 49 3.09 6.96 18.18
CA GLU A 49 2.93 5.88 17.20
C GLU A 49 3.17 6.38 15.76
N VAL A 50 2.66 7.57 15.42
CA VAL A 50 2.90 8.20 14.12
C VAL A 50 4.39 8.47 13.90
N GLN A 51 5.09 8.96 14.93
CA GLN A 51 6.52 9.23 14.85
C GLN A 51 7.31 7.93 14.63
N ALA A 52 7.01 6.87 15.39
CA ALA A 52 7.62 5.55 15.20
C ALA A 52 7.33 4.97 13.80
N LYS A 53 6.10 5.13 13.29
CA LYS A 53 5.74 4.69 11.93
C LYS A 53 6.50 5.49 10.85
N ARG A 54 6.66 6.80 11.03
CA ARG A 54 7.44 7.64 10.11
C ARG A 54 8.90 7.23 10.05
N GLU A 55 9.50 6.92 11.19
CA GLU A 55 10.89 6.44 11.26
C GLU A 55 11.04 5.08 10.56
N ASN A 56 10.13 4.14 10.82
CA ASN A 56 10.11 2.85 10.12
C ASN A 56 9.95 3.00 8.60
N VAL A 57 9.05 3.88 8.13
CA VAL A 57 8.88 4.15 6.70
C VAL A 57 10.16 4.74 6.11
N ARG A 58 10.83 5.64 6.83
CA ARG A 58 12.10 6.21 6.40
C ARG A 58 13.18 5.13 6.27
N GLU A 59 13.32 4.25 7.26
CA GLU A 59 14.27 3.14 7.22
C GLU A 59 13.95 2.13 6.11
N LEU A 60 12.68 1.77 5.91
CA LEU A 60 12.27 0.91 4.81
C LEU A 60 12.57 1.57 3.47
N SER A 61 12.31 2.86 3.31
CA SER A 61 12.59 3.57 2.06
C SER A 61 14.08 3.62 1.72
N THR A 62 14.96 3.81 2.72
CA THR A 62 16.40 3.78 2.49
C THR A 62 16.88 2.37 2.17
N ARG A 63 16.35 1.35 2.85
CA ARG A 63 16.67 -0.05 2.57
C ARG A 63 16.23 -0.47 1.17
N THR A 64 15.01 -0.15 0.76
CA THR A 64 14.51 -0.43 -0.59
C THR A 64 15.35 0.29 -1.64
N ALA A 65 15.75 1.54 -1.42
CA ALA A 65 16.64 2.24 -2.35
C ALA A 65 18.02 1.57 -2.51
N LEU A 66 18.57 1.01 -1.43
CA LEU A 66 19.83 0.25 -1.45
C LEU A 66 19.68 -1.13 -2.13
N GLU A 67 18.56 -1.81 -1.92
CA GLU A 67 18.25 -3.09 -2.57
C GLU A 67 18.01 -2.90 -4.08
N ASP A 68 17.27 -1.85 -4.47
CA ASP A 68 16.97 -1.55 -5.87
C ASP A 68 18.23 -1.11 -6.64
N THR A 69 19.13 -0.35 -5.99
CA THR A 69 20.45 -0.02 -6.58
C THR A 69 21.37 -1.24 -6.70
N THR A 70 21.34 -2.15 -5.74
CA THR A 70 22.12 -3.40 -5.79
C THR A 70 21.59 -4.33 -6.89
N TYR A 71 20.27 -4.48 -7.00
CA TYR A 71 19.63 -5.32 -8.01
C TYR A 71 19.83 -4.74 -9.42
N MET A 72 19.67 -3.42 -9.60
CA MET A 72 19.98 -2.74 -10.87
C MET A 72 21.47 -2.80 -11.21
N GLY A 73 22.36 -2.70 -10.21
CA GLY A 73 23.80 -2.87 -10.39
C GLY A 73 24.15 -4.27 -10.92
N GLN A 74 23.55 -5.31 -10.34
CA GLN A 74 23.72 -6.69 -10.79
C GLN A 74 23.13 -6.93 -12.19
N LEU A 75 21.96 -6.38 -12.49
CA LEU A 75 21.35 -6.47 -13.83
C LEU A 75 22.19 -5.74 -14.89
N ARG A 76 22.76 -4.58 -14.56
CA ARG A 76 23.67 -3.84 -15.46
C ARG A 76 24.98 -4.60 -15.68
N ALA A 77 25.55 -5.18 -14.63
CA ALA A 77 26.74 -6.03 -14.73
C ALA A 77 26.46 -7.29 -15.58
N ALA A 78 25.31 -7.93 -15.41
CA ALA A 78 24.89 -9.09 -16.21
C ALA A 78 24.64 -8.74 -17.69
N ARG A 79 24.10 -7.54 -17.98
CA ARG A 79 23.93 -7.04 -19.36
C ARG A 79 25.25 -6.65 -20.04
N SER A 80 26.32 -6.41 -19.28
CA SER A 80 27.62 -5.98 -19.81
C SER A 80 28.45 -7.11 -20.45
N ALA A 81 27.97 -8.34 -20.49
CA ALA A 81 28.76 -9.49 -20.97
C ALA A 81 28.62 -9.78 -22.47
N VAL A 82 27.64 -9.20 -23.17
CA VAL A 82 27.46 -9.42 -24.61
C VAL A 82 28.05 -8.23 -25.37
N ALA A 83 29.21 -8.44 -25.99
CA ALA A 83 29.80 -7.44 -26.87
C ALA A 83 28.78 -7.05 -27.96
N PRO A 84 28.69 -5.75 -28.35
CA PRO A 84 27.73 -5.28 -29.35
C PRO A 84 27.76 -6.10 -30.64
N ALA A 85 28.94 -6.58 -31.05
CA ALA A 85 29.12 -7.45 -32.21
C ALA A 85 28.34 -8.78 -32.11
N THR A 86 28.25 -9.36 -30.91
CA THR A 86 27.50 -10.61 -30.68
C THR A 86 26.00 -10.35 -30.73
N GLN A 87 25.54 -9.20 -30.22
CA GLN A 87 24.13 -8.83 -30.31
C GLN A 87 23.72 -8.56 -31.77
N ASP A 88 24.54 -7.82 -32.52
CA ASP A 88 24.32 -7.57 -33.95
C ASP A 88 24.34 -8.86 -34.77
N PHE A 89 25.25 -9.80 -34.45
CA PHE A 89 25.29 -11.10 -35.08
C PHE A 89 24.01 -11.90 -34.85
N LEU A 90 23.52 -11.98 -33.61
CA LEU A 90 22.29 -12.71 -33.29
C LEU A 90 21.05 -12.09 -33.97
N VAL A 91 20.97 -10.75 -34.03
CA VAL A 91 19.89 -10.04 -34.73
C VAL A 91 19.94 -10.31 -36.24
N ARG A 92 21.12 -10.24 -36.86
CA ARG A 92 21.31 -10.54 -38.29
C ARG A 92 21.01 -11.99 -38.61
N MET A 93 21.43 -12.91 -37.76
CA MET A 93 21.12 -14.33 -37.90
C MET A 93 19.61 -14.53 -37.86
N TYR A 94 18.92 -14.04 -36.83
CA TYR A 94 17.46 -14.16 -36.72
C TYR A 94 16.72 -13.54 -37.93
N ALA A 95 17.13 -12.37 -38.41
CA ALA A 95 16.54 -11.74 -39.59
C ALA A 95 16.75 -12.56 -40.86
N ALA A 96 17.94 -13.15 -41.04
CA ALA A 96 18.23 -14.02 -42.18
C ALA A 96 17.43 -15.33 -42.11
N THR A 97 17.33 -15.96 -40.94
CA THR A 97 16.55 -17.20 -40.78
C THR A 97 15.06 -16.95 -40.88
N SER A 98 14.54 -15.85 -40.32
CA SER A 98 13.12 -15.51 -40.41
C SER A 98 12.70 -15.17 -41.84
N ALA A 99 13.54 -14.45 -42.59
CA ALA A 99 13.34 -14.22 -44.02
C ALA A 99 13.33 -15.54 -44.81
N LYS A 100 14.21 -16.49 -44.49
CA LYS A 100 14.23 -17.82 -45.10
C LYS A 100 13.02 -18.68 -44.69
N PHE A 101 12.56 -18.58 -43.45
CA PHE A 101 11.34 -19.25 -42.96
C PHE A 101 10.07 -18.71 -43.63
N ALA A 102 9.98 -17.39 -43.81
CA ALA A 102 8.89 -16.76 -44.54
C ALA A 102 8.93 -17.14 -46.04
N ALA A 103 10.11 -17.15 -46.65
CA ALA A 103 10.31 -17.49 -48.06
C ALA A 103 10.09 -18.99 -48.36
N SER A 104 10.37 -19.89 -47.41
CA SER A 104 10.13 -21.33 -47.55
C SER A 104 8.68 -21.75 -47.31
N GLY A 105 7.77 -20.79 -47.08
CA GLY A 105 6.35 -21.04 -46.87
C GLY A 105 5.97 -21.45 -45.45
N ASN A 106 6.92 -21.38 -44.50
CA ASN A 106 6.70 -21.69 -43.08
C ASN A 106 6.33 -20.43 -42.27
N ALA A 107 5.60 -19.50 -42.87
CA ALA A 107 4.95 -18.42 -42.13
C ALA A 107 3.91 -19.02 -41.18
N LEU A 108 3.96 -18.67 -39.89
CA LEU A 108 2.95 -19.08 -38.91
C LEU A 108 1.56 -18.74 -39.47
N LYS A 109 0.74 -19.77 -39.72
CA LYS A 109 -0.56 -19.60 -40.39
C LYS A 109 -1.46 -18.73 -39.50
N SER A 110 -1.88 -17.57 -40.02
CA SER A 110 -2.74 -16.61 -39.31
C SER A 110 -4.21 -17.04 -39.17
N SER A 111 -4.66 -18.04 -39.94
CA SER A 111 -6.09 -18.44 -39.98
C SER A 111 -6.36 -19.74 -39.22
N LEU A 112 -7.10 -19.64 -38.11
CA LEU A 112 -7.58 -20.75 -37.25
C LEU A 112 -8.39 -21.86 -37.97
N ASN A 113 -8.87 -21.61 -39.19
CA ASN A 113 -9.68 -22.56 -39.97
C ASN A 113 -8.91 -23.26 -41.11
N GLY A 114 -7.61 -22.99 -41.28
CA GLY A 114 -6.78 -23.66 -42.29
C GLY A 114 -6.50 -25.14 -42.00
N ARG A 115 -6.22 -25.93 -43.06
CA ARG A 115 -5.88 -27.37 -42.98
C ARG A 115 -4.67 -27.61 -42.03
N PRO A 116 -4.73 -28.63 -41.16
CA PRO A 116 -3.66 -28.96 -40.20
C PRO A 116 -2.40 -29.44 -40.92
N PHE A 117 -1.26 -29.41 -40.22
CA PHE A 117 -0.03 -30.00 -40.73
C PHE A 117 -0.14 -31.53 -40.66
N ILE A 118 0.31 -32.20 -41.73
CA ILE A 118 0.32 -33.65 -41.86
C ILE A 118 1.78 -34.12 -41.78
N ASN A 119 2.08 -35.07 -40.91
CA ASN A 119 3.42 -35.63 -40.80
C ASN A 119 3.75 -36.56 -42.00
N THR A 120 4.99 -37.03 -42.08
CA THR A 120 5.44 -37.94 -43.14
C THR A 120 4.78 -39.32 -43.11
N LEU A 121 4.00 -39.62 -42.06
CA LEU A 121 3.20 -40.84 -41.89
C LEU A 121 1.73 -40.62 -42.27
N GLY A 122 1.35 -39.41 -42.71
CA GLY A 122 -0.02 -39.09 -43.12
C GLY A 122 -0.96 -38.66 -41.98
N GLU A 123 -0.46 -38.50 -40.75
CA GLU A 123 -1.27 -38.17 -39.58
C GLU A 123 -1.28 -36.66 -39.28
N PRO A 124 -2.41 -36.09 -38.84
CA PRO A 124 -2.50 -34.69 -38.45
C PRO A 124 -1.83 -34.44 -37.10
N THR A 125 -0.78 -33.63 -37.06
CA THR A 125 0.00 -33.34 -35.84
C THR A 125 -0.35 -32.00 -35.17
N GLY A 126 -1.44 -31.36 -35.60
CA GLY A 126 -1.92 -30.09 -35.03
C GLY A 126 -1.42 -28.85 -35.77
N ARG A 127 -1.50 -27.68 -35.10
CA ARG A 127 -1.19 -26.36 -35.69
C ARG A 127 -0.56 -25.43 -34.66
N ILE A 128 0.43 -24.63 -35.10
CA ILE A 128 0.94 -23.49 -34.34
C ILE A 128 0.36 -22.23 -34.98
N VAL A 129 -0.40 -21.45 -34.20
CA VAL A 129 -1.01 -20.18 -34.63
C VAL A 129 -0.35 -19.01 -33.95
N ASN A 130 -0.13 -17.93 -34.69
CA ASN A 130 0.19 -16.65 -34.08
C ASN A 130 -1.12 -15.98 -33.63
N LEU A 131 -1.26 -15.74 -32.33
CA LEU A 131 -2.44 -15.12 -31.70
C LEU A 131 -2.27 -13.61 -31.49
N SER A 132 -1.24 -12.97 -32.03
CA SER A 132 -1.12 -11.52 -32.01
C SER A 132 -2.27 -10.90 -32.83
N ILE A 133 -3.30 -10.44 -32.12
CA ILE A 133 -4.40 -9.59 -32.63
C ILE A 133 -4.05 -8.14 -32.27
#